data_AF-A0A0M3V1R2-F1
#
_entry.id   AF-A0A0M3V1R2-F1
#
_cell.length_a   1.000
_cell.length_b   1.000
_cell.length_c   1.000
_cell.angle_alpha   90.00
_cell.angle_beta   90.00
_cell.angle_gamma   90.00
#
_symmetry.space_group_name_H-M   'P 1'
#
loop_
_entity.id
_entity.type
_entity.pdbx_description
1 polymer ?
#
loop_
_entity_poly.entity_id
_entity_poly.type
_entity_poly.pdbx_seq_one_letter_code
_entity_poly.pdbx_strand_id
1 'polypeptide(L)'
;MSEEQNQMRYGEKILKEFDPQTDLEVWENKHEREYTIKITLPEFCCLCPRSGYPDFATIYLEYIPNKLVVELKAIKLYINSFMNRNISHEDSINEIYDVLFTKLEPKFMKIIGDFNPRGNVHTIIEVCSESILKKSENLEPVREFKYFNDSKRATARRINERDSGKRSSGRDNAKSSTRKFSDEKPKRAVNKDGFRKISYEGDKKPRVVKKEK
;
A
#
# COMPACT_ATOMS: atom_id res chain seq x y z
N MET A 1 36.52 18.50 9.62
CA MET A 1 35.19 18.11 10.11
C MET A 1 34.31 19.36 10.03
N SER A 2 33.41 19.44 9.06
CA SER A 2 32.60 20.64 8.79
C SER A 2 31.52 20.85 9.87
N GLU A 3 31.14 22.11 10.10
CA GLU A 3 30.18 22.53 11.14
C GLU A 3 28.81 21.83 11.05
N GLU A 4 28.43 21.30 9.87
CA GLU A 4 27.21 20.49 9.66
C GLU A 4 27.18 19.18 10.44
N GLN A 5 28.32 18.52 10.66
CA GLN A 5 28.35 17.22 11.35
C GLN A 5 28.00 17.34 12.84
N ASN A 6 28.10 18.54 13.40
CA ASN A 6 27.84 18.82 14.81
C ASN A 6 26.35 19.08 15.13
N GLN A 7 25.48 19.15 14.12
CA GLN A 7 24.03 19.41 14.30
C GLN A 7 23.10 18.23 13.95
N MET A 8 23.58 17.19 13.26
CA MET A 8 22.71 16.07 12.86
C MET A 8 22.18 15.28 14.06
N ARG A 9 20.89 14.95 14.00
CA ARG A 9 20.24 14.10 15.00
C ARG A 9 20.71 12.65 14.84
N TYR A 10 20.56 11.85 15.90
CA TYR A 10 21.08 10.48 15.93
C TYR A 10 20.58 9.63 14.74
N GLY A 11 19.30 9.73 14.38
CA GLY A 11 18.72 8.96 13.28
C GLY A 11 19.24 9.39 11.91
N GLU A 12 19.42 10.70 11.70
CA GLU A 12 19.97 11.24 10.46
C GLU A 12 21.41 10.76 10.23
N LYS A 13 22.21 10.71 11.29
CA LYS A 13 23.58 10.17 11.24
C LYS A 13 23.57 8.70 10.82
N ILE A 14 22.77 7.87 11.49
CA ILE A 14 22.67 6.44 11.18
C ILE A 14 22.26 6.22 9.72
N LEU A 15 21.23 6.91 9.24
CA LEU A 15 20.77 6.73 7.86
C LEU A 15 21.77 7.23 6.81
N LYS A 16 22.53 8.28 7.13
CA LYS A 16 23.56 8.82 6.24
C LYS A 16 24.77 7.89 6.11
N GLU A 17 25.09 7.18 7.18
CA GLU A 17 26.25 6.27 7.25
C GLU A 17 25.89 4.83 6.87
N PHE A 18 24.59 4.49 6.78
CA PHE A 18 24.12 3.15 6.48
C PHE A 18 24.47 2.71 5.06
N ASP A 19 25.28 1.67 4.94
CA ASP A 19 25.57 0.97 3.70
C ASP A 19 24.85 -0.39 3.66
N PRO A 20 23.90 -0.62 2.74
CA PRO A 20 23.19 -1.89 2.63
C PRO A 20 24.09 -3.11 2.43
N GLN A 21 25.31 -2.95 1.89
CA GLN A 21 26.22 -4.07 1.67
C GLN A 21 26.87 -4.54 2.97
N THR A 22 27.27 -3.61 3.85
CA THR A 22 27.97 -3.92 5.11
C THR A 22 27.04 -4.01 6.30
N ASP A 23 26.02 -3.14 6.37
CA ASP A 23 25.23 -2.89 7.58
C ASP A 23 23.88 -3.64 7.58
N LEU A 24 23.53 -4.30 6.47
CA LEU A 24 22.36 -5.18 6.41
C LEU A 24 22.67 -6.50 7.14
N GLU A 25 22.49 -6.47 8.46
CA GLU A 25 22.70 -7.61 9.36
C GLU A 25 21.70 -8.76 9.09
N VAL A 26 22.18 -10.00 9.27
CA VAL A 26 21.45 -11.23 9.05
C VAL A 26 21.73 -12.24 10.17
N TRP A 27 20.79 -13.15 10.38
CA TRP A 27 20.88 -14.27 11.31
C TRP A 27 20.92 -15.60 10.56
N GLU A 28 21.56 -16.59 11.16
CA GLU A 28 21.49 -17.97 10.67
C GLU A 28 20.08 -18.57 10.89
N ASN A 29 19.54 -19.19 9.85
CA ASN A 29 18.33 -20.01 9.95
C ASN A 29 18.68 -21.38 10.57
N LYS A 30 18.21 -21.62 11.79
CA LYS A 30 18.46 -22.88 12.53
C LYS A 30 17.43 -23.98 12.24
N HIS A 31 16.48 -23.74 11.35
CA HIS A 31 15.37 -24.66 11.10
C HIS A 31 15.41 -25.20 9.67
N GLU A 32 15.30 -26.53 9.55
CA GLU A 32 15.29 -27.21 8.25
C GLU A 32 13.94 -27.13 7.53
N ARG A 33 12.84 -26.95 8.27
CA ARG A 33 11.49 -26.87 7.71
C ARG A 33 11.32 -25.60 6.88
N GLU A 34 10.48 -25.68 5.84
CA GLU A 34 10.07 -24.48 5.11
C GLU A 34 9.01 -23.71 5.90
N TYR A 35 9.21 -22.41 6.02
CA TYR A 35 8.26 -21.50 6.64
C TYR A 35 8.33 -20.14 5.94
N THR A 36 7.22 -19.41 5.97
CA THR A 36 7.11 -18.10 5.33
C THR A 36 7.24 -17.01 6.37
N ILE A 37 8.12 -16.04 6.12
CA ILE A 37 8.24 -14.82 6.90
C ILE A 37 7.51 -13.70 6.13
N LYS A 38 6.61 -12.99 6.82
CA LYS A 38 5.90 -11.81 6.31
C LYS A 38 6.24 -10.60 7.16
N ILE A 39 6.78 -9.57 6.53
CA ILE A 39 7.18 -8.31 7.18
C ILE A 39 6.45 -7.16 6.50
N THR A 40 5.81 -6.31 7.30
CA THR A 40 5.18 -5.07 6.84
C THR A 40 6.02 -3.89 7.28
N LEU A 41 6.38 -3.04 6.32
CA LEU A 41 7.23 -1.86 6.48
C LEU A 41 6.42 -0.63 6.05
N PRO A 42 5.61 -0.04 6.96
CA PRO A 42 4.66 1.01 6.62
C PRO A 42 5.26 2.41 6.46
N GLU A 43 6.56 2.57 6.73
CA GLU A 43 7.24 3.87 6.81
C GLU A 43 8.18 4.13 5.62
N PHE A 44 7.98 3.47 4.46
CA PHE A 44 8.78 3.76 3.28
C PHE A 44 8.48 5.15 2.74
N CYS A 45 9.55 5.90 2.44
CA CYS A 45 9.49 7.22 1.85
C CYS A 45 10.66 7.39 0.87
N CYS A 46 10.44 8.07 -0.24
CA CYS A 46 11.49 8.50 -1.17
C CYS A 46 11.12 9.84 -1.82
N LEU A 47 12.02 10.44 -2.58
CA LEU A 47 11.76 11.67 -3.32
C LEU A 47 11.55 11.37 -4.80
N CYS A 48 10.48 11.91 -5.38
CA CYS A 48 10.25 11.83 -6.81
C CYS A 48 11.46 12.44 -7.57
N PRO A 49 12.08 11.75 -8.53
CA PRO A 49 13.30 12.20 -9.19
C PRO A 49 13.08 13.46 -10.03
N ARG A 50 11.85 13.70 -10.50
CA ARG A 50 11.52 14.87 -11.31
C ARG A 50 11.13 16.09 -10.48
N SER A 51 10.27 15.91 -9.48
CA SER A 51 9.68 17.05 -8.75
C SER A 51 10.27 17.27 -7.37
N GLY A 52 10.99 16.29 -6.81
CA GLY A 52 11.46 16.33 -5.42
C GLY A 52 10.37 16.23 -4.37
N TYR A 53 9.12 15.94 -4.74
CA TYR A 53 8.05 15.73 -3.75
C TYR A 53 8.21 14.36 -3.10
N PRO A 54 7.95 14.25 -1.79
CA PRO A 54 8.01 12.97 -1.10
C PRO A 54 6.89 12.05 -1.57
N ASP A 55 7.24 10.81 -1.82
CA ASP A 55 6.33 9.71 -2.11
C ASP A 55 6.41 8.69 -0.98
N PHE A 56 5.27 8.15 -0.56
CA PHE A 56 5.15 7.24 0.57
C PHE A 56 4.56 5.92 0.10
N ALA A 57 4.99 4.81 0.72
CA ALA A 57 4.43 3.49 0.45
C ALA A 57 4.41 2.61 1.71
N THR A 58 3.57 1.58 1.69
CA THR A 58 3.75 0.42 2.56
C THR A 58 4.44 -0.68 1.76
N ILE A 59 5.56 -1.17 2.26
CA ILE A 59 6.26 -2.30 1.67
C ILE A 59 5.87 -3.59 2.40
N TYR A 60 5.44 -4.58 1.64
CA TYR A 60 5.18 -5.94 2.11
C TYR A 60 6.27 -6.87 1.58
N LEU A 61 7.07 -7.43 2.48
CA LEU A 61 8.06 -8.45 2.18
C LEU A 61 7.53 -9.81 2.61
N GLU A 62 7.52 -10.77 1.69
CA GLU A 62 7.21 -12.17 1.93
C GLU A 62 8.35 -13.03 1.40
N TYR A 63 8.97 -13.85 2.24
CA TYR A 63 10.04 -14.74 1.79
C TYR A 63 10.09 -16.06 2.56
N ILE A 64 10.66 -17.07 1.92
CA ILE A 64 11.00 -18.36 2.54
C ILE A 64 12.53 -18.38 2.67
N PRO A 65 13.07 -18.33 3.90
CA PRO A 65 14.51 -18.27 4.11
C PRO A 65 15.19 -19.57 3.65
N ASN A 66 16.44 -19.42 3.22
CA ASN A 66 17.36 -20.54 3.04
C ASN A 66 18.23 -20.67 4.30
N LYS A 67 19.50 -20.24 4.23
CA LYS A 67 20.43 -20.27 5.36
C LYS A 67 20.38 -19.01 6.23
N LEU A 68 19.83 -17.92 5.70
CA LEU A 68 19.87 -16.60 6.33
C LEU A 68 18.46 -16.02 6.52
N VAL A 69 18.30 -15.26 7.60
CA VAL A 69 17.10 -14.50 7.97
C VAL A 69 17.51 -13.05 8.20
N VAL A 70 16.77 -12.10 7.64
CA VAL A 70 17.09 -10.67 7.82
C VAL A 70 16.88 -10.20 9.26
N GLU A 71 17.76 -9.34 9.77
CA GLU A 71 17.56 -8.67 11.06
C GLU A 71 16.58 -7.48 10.92
N LEU A 72 15.67 -7.33 11.90
CA LEU A 72 14.53 -6.40 11.80
C LEU A 72 14.93 -4.92 11.89
N LYS A 73 15.93 -4.57 12.71
CA LYS A 73 16.44 -3.20 12.79
C LYS A 73 17.20 -2.84 11.51
N ALA A 74 18.01 -3.73 10.96
CA ALA A 74 18.81 -3.54 9.76
C ALA A 74 17.92 -3.33 8.54
N ILE A 75 16.91 -4.18 8.32
CA ILE A 75 15.95 -3.96 7.22
C ILE A 75 15.18 -2.64 7.39
N LYS A 76 14.78 -2.30 8.62
CA LYS A 76 14.12 -1.00 8.88
C LYS A 76 15.03 0.17 8.51
N LEU A 77 16.31 0.12 8.89
CA LEU A 77 17.27 1.17 8.56
C LEU A 77 17.52 1.24 7.05
N TYR A 78 17.61 0.09 6.37
CA TYR A 78 17.73 0.03 4.92
C TYR A 78 16.56 0.72 4.23
N ILE A 79 15.32 0.37 4.60
CA ILE A 79 14.11 1.01 4.05
C ILE A 79 14.08 2.51 4.33
N ASN A 80 14.47 2.93 5.54
CA ASN A 80 14.49 4.34 5.89
C ASN A 80 15.60 5.13 5.18
N SER A 81 16.64 4.47 4.66
CA SER A 81 17.71 5.12 3.89
C SER A 81 17.20 5.75 2.58
N PHE A 82 16.03 5.33 2.09
CA PHE A 82 15.39 5.88 0.89
C PHE A 82 14.79 7.27 1.08
N MET A 83 14.59 7.72 2.32
CA MET A 83 13.82 8.93 2.65
C MET A 83 14.29 10.20 1.90
N ASN A 84 15.60 10.33 1.67
CA ASN A 84 16.20 11.49 1.01
C ASN A 84 16.73 11.17 -0.40
N ARG A 85 16.39 10.01 -0.97
CA ARG A 85 16.88 9.56 -2.27
C ARG A 85 15.89 9.93 -3.37
N ASN A 86 16.42 10.51 -4.46
CA ASN A 86 15.65 10.78 -5.67
C ASN A 86 15.57 9.53 -6.55
N ILE A 87 14.48 8.78 -6.45
CA ILE A 87 14.33 7.46 -7.10
C ILE A 87 12.87 7.22 -7.52
N SER A 88 12.68 6.51 -8.63
CA SER A 88 11.34 6.14 -9.10
C SER A 88 10.71 5.06 -8.21
N HIS A 89 9.39 4.90 -8.30
CA HIS A 89 8.68 3.86 -7.56
C HIS A 89 9.16 2.47 -8.01
N GLU A 90 9.35 2.30 -9.30
CA GLU A 90 9.80 1.06 -9.94
C GLU A 90 11.22 0.71 -9.52
N ASP A 91 12.16 1.66 -9.64
CA ASP A 91 13.56 1.41 -9.32
C ASP A 91 13.74 1.13 -7.82
N SER A 92 13.02 1.85 -6.95
CA SER A 92 13.14 1.63 -5.50
C SER A 92 12.74 0.21 -5.08
N ILE A 93 11.63 -0.32 -5.62
CA ILE A 93 11.20 -1.68 -5.27
C ILE A 93 12.12 -2.75 -5.87
N ASN A 94 12.61 -2.56 -7.10
CA ASN A 94 13.57 -3.49 -7.70
C ASN A 94 14.92 -3.49 -6.96
N GLU A 95 15.43 -2.33 -6.57
CA GLU A 95 16.66 -2.23 -5.79
C GLU A 95 16.54 -2.92 -4.42
N ILE A 96 15.42 -2.71 -3.72
CA ILE A 96 15.16 -3.39 -2.46
C ILE A 96 15.12 -4.91 -2.66
N TYR A 97 14.47 -5.37 -3.72
CA TYR A 97 14.44 -6.80 -4.07
C TYR A 97 15.84 -7.33 -4.34
N ASP A 98 16.62 -6.70 -5.21
CA ASP A 98 17.94 -7.18 -5.63
C ASP A 98 18.91 -7.29 -4.45
N VAL A 99 18.94 -6.26 -3.59
CA VAL A 99 19.80 -6.26 -2.38
C VAL A 99 19.39 -7.37 -1.42
N LEU A 100 18.10 -7.49 -1.10
CA LEU A 100 17.63 -8.50 -0.16
C LEU A 100 17.78 -9.93 -0.72
N PHE A 101 17.47 -10.12 -2.00
CA PHE A 101 17.58 -11.43 -2.66
C PHE A 101 19.04 -11.89 -2.72
N THR A 102 19.95 -11.00 -3.09
CA THR A 102 21.39 -11.30 -3.14
C THR A 102 21.96 -11.58 -1.74
N LYS A 103 21.55 -10.82 -0.73
CA LYS A 103 22.08 -10.97 0.63
C LYS A 103 21.55 -12.21 1.35
N LEU A 104 20.27 -12.54 1.16
CA LEU A 104 19.60 -13.62 1.90
C LEU A 104 19.60 -14.97 1.17
N GLU A 105 19.81 -14.96 -0.15
CA GLU A 105 19.70 -16.13 -1.03
C GLU A 105 18.47 -17.00 -0.71
N PRO A 106 17.26 -16.41 -0.63
CA PRO A 106 16.07 -17.10 -0.15
C PRO A 106 15.59 -18.12 -1.18
N LYS A 107 14.84 -19.13 -0.72
CA LYS A 107 14.19 -20.09 -1.63
C LYS A 107 13.09 -19.43 -2.46
N PHE A 108 12.41 -18.45 -1.86
CA PHE A 108 11.36 -17.66 -2.47
C PHE A 108 11.39 -16.26 -1.87
N MET A 109 11.16 -15.24 -2.69
CA MET A 109 10.93 -13.87 -2.24
C MET A 109 9.90 -13.17 -3.12
N LYS A 110 9.07 -12.36 -2.47
CA LYS A 110 8.13 -11.42 -3.07
C LYS A 110 8.16 -10.11 -2.30
N ILE A 111 8.20 -9.00 -3.03
CA ILE A 111 8.08 -7.65 -2.49
C ILE A 111 6.93 -6.94 -3.19
N ILE A 112 6.06 -6.31 -2.41
CA ILE A 112 4.99 -5.45 -2.90
C ILE A 112 5.19 -4.06 -2.32
N GLY A 113 5.33 -3.05 -3.18
CA GLY A 113 5.27 -1.65 -2.81
C GLY A 113 3.88 -1.09 -3.12
N ASP A 114 3.10 -0.79 -2.09
CA ASP A 114 1.79 -0.14 -2.19
C ASP A 114 1.95 1.36 -1.96
N PHE A 115 2.03 2.13 -3.04
CA PHE A 115 2.32 3.57 -2.99
C PHE A 115 1.05 4.39 -2.76
N ASN A 116 1.16 5.44 -1.95
CA ASN A 116 0.07 6.39 -1.75
C ASN A 116 -0.31 7.08 -3.07
N PRO A 117 -1.60 7.33 -3.33
CA PRO A 117 -2.04 7.92 -4.59
C PRO A 117 -1.42 9.29 -4.88
N ARG A 118 -1.00 9.50 -6.13
CA ARG A 118 -0.49 10.77 -6.63
C ARG A 118 -1.30 11.22 -7.84
N GLY A 119 -1.87 12.42 -7.76
CA GLY A 119 -2.78 12.91 -8.80
C GLY A 119 -4.02 12.02 -9.01
N ASN A 120 -4.52 11.40 -7.94
CA ASN A 120 -5.59 10.39 -7.96
C ASN A 120 -5.25 9.09 -8.70
N VAL A 121 -3.97 8.81 -8.97
CA VAL A 121 -3.50 7.54 -9.52
C VAL A 121 -2.85 6.74 -8.40
N HIS A 122 -3.30 5.50 -8.23
CA HIS A 122 -2.76 4.55 -7.25
C HIS A 122 -1.85 3.55 -7.95
N THR A 123 -0.70 3.27 -7.36
CA THR A 123 0.34 2.42 -7.95
C THR A 123 0.73 1.33 -6.98
N ILE A 124 0.66 0.08 -7.43
CA ILE A 124 1.20 -1.09 -6.73
C ILE A 124 2.26 -1.70 -7.63
N ILE A 125 3.46 -1.90 -7.08
CA ILE A 125 4.57 -2.59 -7.77
C ILE A 125 4.82 -3.89 -7.05
N GLU A 126 4.86 -4.99 -7.80
CA GLU A 126 5.12 -6.33 -7.28
C GLU A 126 6.30 -6.95 -8.01
N VAL A 127 7.26 -7.47 -7.25
CA VAL A 127 8.38 -8.27 -7.74
C VAL A 127 8.34 -9.61 -7.03
N CYS A 128 8.41 -10.70 -7.78
CA CYS A 128 8.33 -12.06 -7.25
C CYS A 128 9.28 -12.98 -8.01
N SER A 129 10.07 -13.76 -7.26
CA SER A 129 11.03 -14.73 -7.79
C SER A 129 10.42 -15.75 -8.77
N GLU A 130 9.18 -16.19 -8.55
CA GLU A 130 8.50 -17.14 -9.45
C GLU A 130 8.07 -16.52 -10.80
N SER A 131 7.68 -15.24 -10.77
CA SER A 131 7.19 -14.52 -11.96
C SER A 131 8.31 -14.26 -12.96
N ILE A 132 9.55 -14.12 -12.48
CA ILE A 132 10.74 -13.92 -13.30
C ILE A 132 11.13 -15.23 -14.00
N LEU A 133 11.08 -16.37 -13.30
CA LEU A 133 11.39 -17.69 -13.85
C LEU A 133 10.42 -18.13 -14.96
N LYS A 134 9.12 -17.83 -14.83
CA LYS A 134 8.13 -18.14 -15.88
C LYS A 134 8.29 -17.27 -17.13
N LYS A 135 8.90 -16.08 -17.01
CA LYS A 135 9.07 -15.13 -18.10
C LYS A 135 10.35 -15.39 -18.92
N SER A 136 11.41 -15.93 -18.31
CA SER A 136 12.58 -16.41 -19.05
C SER A 136 12.29 -17.63 -19.93
N GLU A 137 11.26 -18.41 -19.60
CA GLU A 137 10.84 -19.57 -20.39
C GLU A 137 9.76 -19.25 -21.45
N ASN A 138 9.09 -18.09 -21.40
CA ASN A 138 7.95 -17.77 -22.29
C ASN A 138 7.96 -16.33 -22.83
N LEU A 139 8.99 -15.95 -23.61
CA LEU A 139 8.93 -14.74 -24.44
C LEU A 139 8.15 -15.03 -25.74
N GLU A 140 6.82 -14.96 -25.66
CA GLU A 140 5.93 -14.81 -26.81
C GLU A 140 5.44 -13.34 -26.89
N PRO A 141 5.17 -12.77 -28.08
CA PRO A 141 5.03 -11.34 -28.26
C PRO A 141 3.75 -10.79 -27.61
N VAL A 142 3.89 -9.59 -27.05
CA VAL A 142 2.88 -8.84 -26.28
C VAL A 142 1.57 -8.72 -27.06
N ARG A 143 0.48 -9.29 -26.52
CA ARG A 143 -0.89 -9.01 -26.97
C ARG A 143 -1.55 -7.97 -26.08
N GLU A 144 -2.09 -6.97 -26.76
CA GLU A 144 -2.83 -5.76 -26.38
C GLU A 144 -3.63 -5.79 -25.05
N PHE A 145 -3.43 -4.75 -24.23
CA PHE A 145 -4.11 -4.53 -22.94
C PHE A 145 -5.61 -4.25 -23.15
N LYS A 146 -6.47 -5.10 -22.58
CA LYS A 146 -7.89 -4.79 -22.38
C LYS A 146 -8.08 -4.18 -20.99
N TYR A 147 -8.35 -2.88 -20.95
CA TYR A 147 -8.72 -2.17 -19.73
C TYR A 147 -9.97 -2.77 -19.06
N PHE A 148 -9.93 -2.76 -17.73
CA PHE A 148 -11.03 -3.06 -16.81
C PHE A 148 -12.33 -2.37 -17.24
N ASN A 149 -13.32 -3.15 -17.66
CA ASN A 149 -14.71 -2.73 -17.79
C ASN A 149 -15.57 -3.80 -17.14
N ASP A 150 -15.63 -3.81 -15.81
CA ASP A 150 -16.68 -4.53 -15.08
C ASP A 150 -17.50 -3.56 -14.22
N SER A 151 -18.28 -2.76 -14.93
CA SER A 151 -19.40 -2.01 -14.41
C SER A 151 -20.45 -2.06 -15.52
N LYS A 152 -21.15 -3.20 -15.61
CA LYS A 152 -22.49 -3.42 -16.21
C LYS A 152 -22.72 -4.91 -16.48
N ARG A 153 -22.92 -5.71 -15.43
CA ARG A 153 -23.53 -7.03 -15.60
C ARG A 153 -24.42 -7.46 -14.43
N ALA A 154 -25.42 -6.66 -14.12
CA ALA A 154 -26.50 -7.06 -13.22
C ALA A 154 -27.83 -6.38 -13.56
N THR A 155 -28.31 -6.42 -14.82
CA THR A 155 -29.71 -6.05 -15.12
C THR A 155 -30.25 -6.53 -16.49
N ALA A 156 -29.72 -7.61 -17.06
CA ALA A 156 -30.22 -8.11 -18.35
C ALA A 156 -30.30 -9.63 -18.41
N ARG A 157 -31.07 -10.23 -17.49
CA ARG A 157 -31.64 -11.58 -17.66
C ARG A 157 -32.94 -11.68 -16.87
N ARG A 158 -34.07 -11.53 -17.57
CA ARG A 158 -35.34 -12.27 -17.38
C ARG A 158 -36.43 -11.60 -18.21
N ILE A 159 -36.45 -11.92 -19.50
CA ILE A 159 -37.66 -11.88 -20.33
C ILE A 159 -37.72 -13.23 -21.03
N ASN A 160 -38.93 -13.81 -21.04
CA ASN A 160 -39.40 -15.06 -21.67
C ASN A 160 -39.46 -16.30 -20.77
N GLU A 161 -40.53 -16.39 -19.99
CA GLU A 161 -41.42 -17.56 -20.08
C GLU A 161 -42.83 -17.04 -20.37
N ARG A 162 -43.36 -17.44 -21.52
CA ARG A 162 -44.76 -17.26 -21.90
C ARG A 162 -45.52 -18.54 -21.54
N ASP A 163 -46.80 -18.31 -21.25
CA ASP A 163 -47.94 -19.17 -21.55
C ASP A 163 -48.32 -20.29 -20.56
N SER A 164 -49.42 -20.09 -19.84
CA SER A 164 -50.68 -20.80 -20.10
C SER A 164 -51.70 -20.66 -18.94
N GLY A 165 -52.97 -20.42 -19.27
CA GLY A 165 -54.09 -21.00 -18.51
C GLY A 165 -55.00 -20.09 -17.65
N LYS A 166 -56.16 -19.74 -18.23
CA LYS A 166 -57.53 -19.83 -17.66
C LYS A 166 -57.95 -19.03 -16.39
N ARG A 167 -58.93 -18.14 -16.66
CA ARG A 167 -60.27 -17.96 -16.04
C ARG A 167 -60.46 -17.34 -14.63
N SER A 168 -61.46 -16.45 -14.64
CA SER A 168 -62.56 -16.17 -13.70
C SER A 168 -62.42 -15.13 -12.57
N SER A 169 -63.29 -14.11 -12.71
CA SER A 169 -64.17 -13.47 -11.72
C SER A 169 -63.59 -12.76 -10.50
N GLY A 170 -63.95 -11.48 -10.35
CA GLY A 170 -63.94 -10.78 -9.07
C GLY A 170 -63.97 -9.27 -9.24
N ARG A 171 -65.15 -8.67 -9.04
CA ARG A 171 -65.30 -7.23 -8.76
C ARG A 171 -64.57 -6.91 -7.45
N ASP A 172 -63.97 -5.74 -7.32
CA ASP A 172 -64.44 -4.71 -6.37
C ASP A 172 -63.55 -3.45 -6.35
N ASN A 173 -64.23 -2.34 -6.08
CA ASN A 173 -63.79 -0.95 -5.98
C ASN A 173 -62.57 -0.70 -5.08
N ALA A 174 -61.72 0.26 -5.44
CA ALA A 174 -61.50 1.47 -4.62
C ALA A 174 -60.50 2.46 -5.26
N LYS A 175 -60.98 3.71 -5.38
CA LYS A 175 -60.30 5.01 -5.33
C LYS A 175 -58.77 5.00 -5.07
N SER A 176 -58.01 5.77 -5.85
CA SER A 176 -57.28 6.95 -5.32
C SER A 176 -56.47 7.66 -6.40
N SER A 177 -56.76 8.96 -6.50
CA SER A 177 -56.01 10.10 -7.04
C SER A 177 -54.56 9.90 -7.52
N THR A 178 -54.36 10.33 -8.76
CA THR A 178 -53.11 10.82 -9.34
C THR A 178 -52.44 11.87 -8.43
N ARG A 179 -51.21 11.63 -7.98
CA ARG A 179 -50.33 12.70 -7.46
C ARG A 179 -49.07 12.77 -8.31
N LYS A 180 -48.90 13.93 -8.93
CA LYS A 180 -47.69 14.40 -9.59
C LYS A 180 -46.55 14.41 -8.56
N PHE A 181 -45.44 13.74 -8.85
CA PHE A 181 -44.21 13.92 -8.09
C PHE A 181 -43.45 15.12 -8.68
N SER A 182 -43.34 16.18 -7.89
CA SER A 182 -42.47 17.32 -8.11
C SER A 182 -41.05 16.99 -7.65
N ASP A 183 -40.05 17.33 -8.46
CA ASP A 183 -38.63 17.26 -8.13
C ASP A 183 -38.29 18.26 -7.01
N GLU A 184 -38.13 17.78 -5.77
CA GLU A 184 -37.43 18.52 -4.71
C GLU A 184 -36.10 17.84 -4.40
N LYS A 185 -35.00 18.49 -4.79
CA LYS A 185 -33.64 18.14 -4.34
C LYS A 185 -33.51 18.41 -2.83
N PRO A 186 -32.90 17.52 -2.03
CA PRO A 186 -32.65 17.80 -0.62
C PRO A 186 -31.62 18.94 -0.47
N LYS A 187 -32.01 19.99 0.26
CA LYS A 187 -31.11 21.08 0.67
C LYS A 187 -30.15 20.57 1.75
N ARG A 188 -28.83 20.75 1.55
CA ARG A 188 -27.80 20.51 2.57
C ARG A 188 -28.05 21.39 3.80
N ALA A 189 -28.15 20.79 4.98
CA ALA A 189 -28.16 21.52 6.24
C ALA A 189 -26.77 22.14 6.46
N VAL A 190 -26.74 23.46 6.65
CA VAL A 190 -25.53 24.21 7.04
C VAL A 190 -25.41 24.11 8.56
N ASN A 191 -24.50 23.28 9.05
CA ASN A 191 -24.13 23.29 10.46
C ASN A 191 -23.36 24.58 10.76
N LYS A 192 -23.92 25.43 11.61
CA LYS A 192 -23.39 26.73 12.04
C LYS A 192 -22.58 26.68 13.34
N ASP A 193 -22.10 25.50 13.72
CA ASP A 193 -21.26 25.34 14.91
C ASP A 193 -19.79 25.32 14.51
N GLY A 194 -19.10 26.42 14.82
CA GLY A 194 -17.67 26.58 14.62
C GLY A 194 -16.85 25.52 15.34
N PHE A 195 -15.65 25.30 14.82
CA PHE A 195 -14.64 24.37 15.34
C PHE A 195 -14.35 24.67 16.82
N ARG A 196 -14.94 23.92 17.76
CA ARG A 196 -14.59 24.01 19.18
C ARG A 196 -13.22 23.36 19.37
N LYS A 197 -12.24 24.15 19.81
CA LYS A 197 -10.94 23.64 20.28
C LYS A 197 -11.19 22.65 21.42
N ILE A 198 -10.62 21.45 21.32
CA ILE A 198 -10.64 20.45 22.39
C ILE A 198 -9.80 21.02 23.54
N SER A 199 -10.45 21.43 24.64
CA SER A 199 -9.82 21.75 25.91
C SER A 199 -9.81 20.50 26.79
N TYR A 200 -8.64 20.05 27.21
CA TYR A 200 -8.52 18.97 28.19
C TYR A 200 -8.66 19.56 29.60
N GLU A 201 -9.66 19.11 30.37
CA GLU A 201 -9.70 19.35 31.81
C GLU A 201 -8.60 18.53 32.50
N GLY A 202 -7.71 19.22 33.22
CA GLY A 202 -6.65 18.61 34.02
C GLY A 202 -5.27 18.74 33.36
N ASP A 203 -4.59 19.86 33.64
CA ASP A 203 -3.19 20.10 33.30
C ASP A 203 -2.25 19.03 33.88
N LYS A 204 -2.05 17.93 33.15
CA LYS A 204 -0.80 17.16 33.22
C LYS A 204 0.04 17.56 32.02
N LYS A 205 0.87 18.60 32.21
CA LYS A 205 1.91 18.97 31.25
C LYS A 205 2.72 17.72 30.86
N PRO A 206 3.05 17.51 29.58
CA PRO A 206 3.86 16.38 29.17
C PRO A 206 5.21 16.42 29.90
N ARG A 207 5.57 15.31 30.57
CA ARG A 207 6.88 15.18 31.22
C ARG A 207 7.95 15.08 30.14
N VAL A 208 8.78 16.12 30.03
CA VAL A 208 10.03 16.09 29.25
C VAL A 208 11.02 15.22 30.01
N VAL A 209 11.28 14.02 29.51
CA VAL A 209 12.36 13.16 30.01
C VAL A 209 13.67 13.71 29.47
N LYS A 210 14.46 14.38 30.32
CA LYS A 210 15.85 14.72 29.99
C LYS A 210 16.67 13.42 30.09
N LYS A 211 17.32 13.03 29.00
CA LYS A 211 18.31 11.94 29.02
C LYS A 211 19.54 12.43 29.79
N GLU A 212 19.99 11.67 30.77
CA GLU A 212 21.30 11.89 31.40
C GLU A 212 22.43 11.41 30.47
N LYS A 213 23.60 12.02 30.67
CA LYS A 213 24.78 12.04 29.78
C LYS A 213 25.32 10.67 29.41
#